data_AF-B9X9J7-F1
#
_entry.id   AF-B9X9J7-F1
#
_cell.length_a   1.000
_cell.length_b   1.000
_cell.length_c   1.000
_cell.angle_alpha   90.00
_cell.angle_beta   90.00
_cell.angle_gamma   90.00
#
_symmetry.space_group_name_H-M   'P 1'
#
loop_
_entity.id
_entity.type
_entity.pdbx_description
1 polymer ?
#
loop_
_entity_poly.entity_id
_entity_poly.type
_entity_poly.pdbx_seq_one_letter_code
_entity_poly.pdbx_strand_id
1 'polypeptide(L)'
;MGDTTQLVKDYQEKRSKLAKFMKNPQHDGSVLSNSVEFRDKNVQFFASGGTRTSSKDKLENHPVKGYPYKRGVKLSFSELKEGEIHYEPHIEAGGGEDLYGVCIDIDEFSKTATIIPITNNFEGYLVAKDSSVKVKDKLIFNKDGALEKVNNGANKANY
;
A
#
# COMPACT_ATOMS: atom_id res chain seq x y z
N MET A 1 -11.92 42.49 -30.52
CA MET A 1 -11.60 42.08 -29.14
C MET A 1 -12.87 41.46 -28.59
N GLY A 2 -12.96 40.13 -28.55
CA GLY A 2 -14.18 39.44 -28.11
C GLY A 2 -14.44 39.71 -26.62
N ASP A 3 -15.72 39.84 -26.27
CA ASP A 3 -16.21 40.17 -24.92
C ASP A 3 -15.65 39.20 -23.87
N THR A 4 -14.50 39.55 -23.30
CA THR A 4 -13.82 38.81 -22.23
C THR A 4 -14.73 38.59 -21.02
N THR A 5 -15.70 39.48 -20.82
CA THR A 5 -16.76 39.39 -19.83
C THR A 5 -17.72 38.23 -20.04
N GLN A 6 -18.04 37.86 -21.29
CA GLN A 6 -18.88 36.69 -21.59
C GLN A 6 -18.11 35.39 -21.31
N LEU A 7 -16.84 35.33 -21.73
CA LEU A 7 -15.97 34.18 -21.47
C LEU A 7 -15.80 33.88 -19.97
N VAL A 8 -15.66 34.92 -19.14
CA VAL A 8 -15.56 34.74 -17.67
C VAL A 8 -16.86 34.20 -17.09
N LYS A 9 -18.02 34.70 -17.55
CA LYS A 9 -19.33 34.20 -17.10
C LYS A 9 -19.53 32.73 -17.47
N ASP A 10 -19.24 32.37 -18.71
CA ASP A 10 -19.35 30.99 -19.19
C ASP A 10 -18.46 30.02 -18.42
N TYR A 11 -17.23 30.44 -18.10
CA TYR A 11 -16.30 29.66 -17.28
C TYR A 11 -16.85 29.42 -15.87
N GLN A 12 -17.33 30.47 -15.20
CA GLN A 12 -17.89 30.37 -13.85
C GLN A 12 -19.11 29.44 -13.82
N GLU A 13 -19.98 29.53 -14.83
CA GLU A 13 -21.17 28.68 -14.90
C GLU A 13 -20.80 27.20 -15.09
N LYS A 14 -19.88 26.89 -16.00
CA LYS A 14 -19.38 25.51 -16.22
C LYS A 14 -18.70 24.95 -14.98
N ARG A 15 -17.88 25.74 -14.28
CA ARG A 15 -17.24 25.34 -13.01
C ARG A 15 -18.28 24.99 -11.95
N SER A 16 -19.33 25.79 -11.81
CA SER A 16 -20.41 25.53 -10.84
C SER A 16 -21.19 24.25 -11.14
N LYS A 17 -21.41 23.93 -12.43
CA LYS A 17 -22.06 22.68 -12.86
C LYS A 17 -21.18 21.48 -12.52
N LEU A 18 -19.89 21.54 -12.84
CA LEU A 18 -18.90 20.51 -12.47
C LEU A 18 -18.84 20.28 -10.96
N ALA A 19 -18.83 21.35 -10.17
CA ALA A 19 -18.79 21.27 -8.70
C ALA A 19 -19.97 20.50 -8.11
N LYS A 20 -21.17 20.58 -8.71
CA LYS A 20 -22.35 19.81 -8.28
C LYS A 20 -22.21 18.30 -8.52
N PHE A 21 -21.40 17.89 -9.50
CA PHE A 21 -21.14 16.48 -9.78
C PHE A 21 -20.00 15.90 -8.93
N MET A 22 -19.16 16.74 -8.32
CA MET A 22 -18.12 16.30 -7.39
C MET A 22 -18.76 16.03 -6.02
N LYS A 23 -18.93 14.75 -5.66
CA LYS A 23 -19.55 14.31 -4.39
C LYS A 23 -18.80 14.72 -3.12
N ASN A 24 -17.61 15.31 -3.25
CA ASN A 24 -16.83 15.79 -2.11
C ASN A 24 -16.29 17.19 -2.47
N PRO A 25 -16.89 18.29 -1.95
CA PRO A 25 -16.40 19.63 -2.20
C PRO A 25 -15.16 19.86 -1.32
N GLN A 26 -14.06 19.18 -1.65
CA GLN A 26 -12.77 19.67 -1.23
C GLN A 26 -12.56 20.95 -2.03
N HIS A 27 -12.92 22.06 -1.38
CA HIS A 27 -12.51 23.41 -1.75
C HIS A 27 -11.07 23.32 -2.20
N ASP A 28 -10.75 23.72 -3.45
CA ASP A 28 -9.41 23.65 -4.06
C ASP A 28 -8.38 23.83 -2.95
N GLY A 29 -7.88 22.71 -2.45
CA GLY A 29 -6.91 22.69 -1.39
C GLY A 29 -5.70 23.22 -2.10
N SER A 30 -5.48 24.52 -2.01
CA SER A 30 -4.30 25.15 -2.57
C SER A 30 -3.14 24.54 -1.84
N VAL A 31 -2.62 23.44 -2.37
CA VAL A 31 -1.54 22.65 -1.76
C VAL A 31 -0.27 23.50 -1.66
N LEU A 32 -0.26 24.71 -2.26
CA LEU A 32 0.89 25.61 -2.31
C LEU A 32 0.49 27.11 -2.32
N SER A 33 -0.48 27.59 -1.51
CA SER A 33 -0.66 29.06 -1.39
C SER A 33 0.37 29.65 -0.42
N ASN A 34 1.27 30.49 -0.94
CA ASN A 34 2.36 31.15 -0.19
C ASN A 34 1.93 32.43 0.55
N SER A 35 0.63 32.74 0.69
CA SER A 35 0.19 34.03 1.23
C SER A 35 0.18 34.15 2.75
N VAL A 36 0.55 33.10 3.50
CA VAL A 36 0.61 33.16 4.97
C VAL A 36 1.70 32.24 5.52
N GLU A 37 2.94 32.71 5.33
CA GLU A 37 4.20 32.35 6.02
C GLU A 37 4.71 30.89 5.93
N PHE A 38 6.03 30.74 5.73
CA PHE A 38 6.75 29.46 5.80
C PHE A 38 7.00 29.07 7.27
N ARG A 39 5.91 28.85 8.01
CA ARG A 39 5.94 28.28 9.35
C ARG A 39 5.17 26.97 9.32
N ASP A 40 5.77 25.92 9.88
CA ASP A 40 5.04 24.69 10.18
C ASP A 40 3.91 25.04 11.16
N LYS A 41 2.66 24.94 10.70
CA LYS A 41 1.49 25.32 11.50
C LYS A 41 1.04 24.19 12.44
N ASN A 42 1.81 23.10 12.58
CA ASN A 42 1.36 21.89 13.28
C ASN A 42 -0.02 21.40 12.81
N VAL A 43 -0.41 21.75 11.58
CA VAL A 43 -1.68 21.32 11.01
C VAL A 43 -1.46 19.90 10.53
N GLN A 44 -1.82 18.93 11.37
CA GLN A 44 -1.95 17.54 10.94
C GLN A 44 -3.03 17.51 9.86
N PHE A 45 -2.60 17.33 8.61
CA PHE A 45 -3.51 16.98 7.53
C PHE A 45 -4.13 15.64 7.89
N PHE A 46 -5.34 15.64 8.44
CA PHE A 46 -6.19 14.47 8.44
C PHE A 46 -6.63 14.24 7.00
N ALA A 47 -5.72 13.73 6.17
CA ALA A 47 -6.14 12.95 5.02
C ALA A 47 -7.02 11.83 5.59
N SER A 48 -8.30 11.77 5.20
CA SER A 48 -9.23 10.72 5.60
C SER A 48 -8.87 9.34 5.03
N GLY A 49 -7.63 9.17 4.54
CA GLY A 49 -6.96 7.88 4.37
C GLY A 49 -6.10 7.51 5.57
N GLY A 50 -6.45 8.00 6.76
CA GLY A 50 -5.81 7.59 8.01
C GLY A 50 -5.99 6.09 8.17
N THR A 51 -4.91 5.34 7.98
CA THR A 51 -4.78 3.98 8.48
C THR A 51 -5.24 3.99 9.93
N ARG A 52 -6.17 3.10 10.29
CA ARG A 52 -6.57 2.93 11.70
C ARG A 52 -5.31 2.57 12.48
N THR A 53 -4.71 3.54 13.15
CA THR A 53 -3.50 3.31 13.93
C THR A 53 -3.90 2.67 15.25
N SER A 54 -3.71 1.36 15.38
CA SER A 54 -3.79 0.68 16.67
C SER A 54 -2.49 0.86 17.44
N SER A 55 -2.54 1.00 18.76
CA SER A 55 -1.35 0.93 19.62
C SER A 55 -0.68 -0.46 19.59
N LYS A 56 -1.36 -1.46 19.01
CA LYS A 56 -0.87 -2.83 18.87
C LYS A 56 -0.30 -3.12 17.49
N ASP A 57 -0.66 -2.33 16.47
CA ASP A 57 -0.16 -2.58 15.12
C ASP A 57 1.28 -2.09 15.01
N LYS A 58 2.18 -3.00 14.68
CA LYS A 58 3.61 -2.73 14.51
C LYS A 58 4.05 -3.03 13.09
N LEU A 59 4.69 -2.07 12.44
CA LEU A 59 5.43 -2.30 11.21
C LEU A 59 6.80 -2.85 11.58
N GLU A 60 7.25 -3.86 10.86
CA GLU A 60 8.56 -4.47 11.07
C GLU A 60 9.44 -4.24 9.85
N ASN A 61 10.72 -3.94 10.10
CA ASN A 61 11.71 -3.72 9.06
C ASN A 61 12.75 -4.83 9.15
N HIS A 62 12.93 -5.59 8.07
CA HIS A 62 13.97 -6.62 8.00
C HIS A 62 14.72 -6.52 6.66
N PRO A 63 15.97 -7.02 6.59
CA PRO A 63 16.70 -7.16 5.34
C PRO A 63 15.90 -7.96 4.31
N VAL A 64 15.98 -7.58 3.03
CA VAL A 64 15.22 -8.22 1.96
C VAL A 64 16.12 -8.88 0.94
N LYS A 65 15.73 -10.07 0.51
CA LYS A 65 16.33 -10.79 -0.60
C LYS A 65 15.34 -10.85 -1.76
N GLY A 66 15.72 -10.27 -2.89
CA GLY A 66 14.83 -10.08 -4.05
C GLY A 66 13.99 -8.81 -3.95
N TYR A 67 12.83 -8.80 -4.59
CA TYR A 67 11.95 -7.63 -4.68
C TYR A 67 10.47 -7.98 -4.37
N PRO A 68 10.13 -8.31 -3.12
CA PRO A 68 8.78 -8.71 -2.76
C PRO A 68 7.85 -7.51 -2.49
N TYR A 69 7.73 -6.56 -3.43
CA TYR A 69 6.84 -5.41 -3.23
C TYR A 69 5.36 -5.81 -3.36
N LYS A 70 4.51 -5.32 -2.43
CA LYS A 70 3.04 -5.53 -2.38
C LYS A 70 2.58 -6.99 -2.48
N ARG A 71 3.35 -7.91 -1.90
CA ARG A 71 3.03 -9.34 -1.89
C ARG A 71 3.27 -9.96 -0.53
N GLY A 72 2.75 -11.18 -0.37
CA GLY A 72 3.06 -12.04 0.76
C GLY A 72 4.56 -12.30 0.86
N VAL A 73 5.04 -12.37 2.10
CA VAL A 73 6.44 -12.65 2.38
C VAL A 73 6.60 -13.71 3.46
N LYS A 74 7.72 -14.41 3.41
CA LYS A 74 8.16 -15.37 4.42
C LYS A 74 9.41 -14.84 5.12
N LEU A 75 9.54 -15.16 6.40
CA LEU A 75 10.75 -14.90 7.17
C LEU A 75 11.68 -16.12 7.04
N SER A 76 12.83 -15.93 6.43
CA SER A 76 13.82 -16.99 6.20
C SER A 76 15.06 -16.79 7.08
N PHE A 77 15.55 -17.90 7.62
CA PHE A 77 16.77 -17.97 8.41
C PHE A 77 17.83 -18.69 7.59
N SER A 78 18.97 -18.05 7.35
CA SER A 78 20.11 -18.73 6.72
C SER A 78 20.77 -19.65 7.74
N GLU A 79 20.85 -20.95 7.44
CA GLU A 79 21.64 -21.89 8.25
C GLU A 79 23.14 -21.63 8.04
N LEU A 80 23.93 -21.81 9.10
CA LEU A 80 25.38 -21.65 9.05
C LEU A 80 26.02 -22.77 8.21
N LYS A 81 26.19 -22.56 6.90
CA LYS A 81 26.98 -23.41 6.00
C LYS A 81 28.36 -22.81 5.71
N GLU A 82 29.42 -23.59 5.91
CA GLU A 82 30.79 -23.18 5.59
C GLU A 82 30.92 -22.79 4.10
N GLY A 83 31.33 -21.55 3.85
CA GLY A 83 31.58 -21.01 2.51
C GLY A 83 30.45 -20.18 1.89
N GLU A 84 29.31 -20.03 2.57
CA GLU A 84 28.21 -19.14 2.13
C GLU A 84 28.13 -17.87 3.00
N ILE A 85 27.75 -16.76 2.38
CA ILE A 85 27.51 -15.49 3.09
C ILE A 85 26.26 -15.69 3.96
N HIS A 86 26.44 -15.73 5.28
CA HIS A 86 25.32 -15.76 6.22
C HIS A 86 24.59 -14.43 6.20
N TYR A 87 23.29 -14.47 5.91
CA TYR A 87 22.41 -13.33 6.10
C TYR A 87 21.80 -13.39 7.51
N GLU A 88 21.68 -12.22 8.14
CA GLU A 88 20.71 -11.98 9.21
C GLU A 88 19.30 -12.46 8.79
N PRO A 89 18.37 -12.74 9.72
CA PRO A 89 17.00 -13.10 9.35
C PRO A 89 16.45 -12.13 8.31
N HIS A 90 16.10 -12.65 7.14
CA HIS A 90 15.76 -11.84 5.99
C HIS A 90 14.44 -12.30 5.37
N ILE A 91 13.87 -11.42 4.58
CA ILE A 91 12.57 -11.61 3.97
C ILE A 91 12.76 -12.10 2.54
N GLU A 92 11.93 -13.07 2.14
CA GLU A 92 11.81 -13.52 0.76
C GLU A 92 10.33 -13.51 0.33
N ALA A 93 10.09 -13.57 -0.99
CA ALA A 93 8.75 -13.78 -1.52
C ALA A 93 8.18 -15.10 -0.99
N GLY A 94 6.94 -15.07 -0.52
CA GLY A 94 6.24 -16.21 0.06
C GLY A 94 4.75 -15.93 0.16
N GLY A 95 4.02 -16.68 0.98
CA GLY A 95 2.63 -16.37 1.28
C GLY A 95 1.64 -17.50 1.03
N GLY A 96 2.14 -18.74 1.02
CA GLY A 96 1.33 -19.93 1.19
C GLY A 96 1.18 -20.26 2.67
N GLU A 97 1.68 -21.43 3.07
CA GLU A 97 1.71 -21.86 4.48
C GLU A 97 2.77 -21.11 5.31
N ASP A 98 3.68 -20.40 4.65
CA ASP A 98 4.82 -19.68 5.21
C ASP A 98 4.61 -18.16 5.28
N LEU A 99 3.36 -17.70 5.17
CA LEU A 99 3.03 -16.28 5.22
C LEU A 99 3.39 -15.68 6.58
N TYR A 100 4.42 -14.84 6.60
CA TYR A 100 4.81 -14.06 7.76
C TYR A 100 4.10 -12.70 7.79
N GLY A 101 3.92 -12.09 6.62
CA GLY A 101 3.26 -10.79 6.50
C GLY A 101 3.15 -10.34 5.05
N VAL A 102 2.77 -9.07 4.87
CA VAL A 102 2.70 -8.40 3.57
C VAL A 102 3.73 -7.29 3.54
N CYS A 103 4.63 -7.33 2.56
CA CYS A 103 5.59 -6.26 2.32
C CYS A 103 4.89 -5.08 1.63
N ILE A 104 5.00 -3.90 2.23
CA ILE A 104 4.34 -2.68 1.74
C ILE A 104 5.31 -1.70 1.10
N ASP A 105 6.58 -1.76 1.47
CA ASP A 105 7.61 -0.87 0.96
C ASP A 105 8.99 -1.54 0.99
N ILE A 106 9.85 -1.12 0.06
CA ILE A 106 11.22 -1.61 -0.05
C ILE A 106 12.14 -0.41 -0.27
N ASP A 107 13.08 -0.22 0.65
CA ASP A 107 14.19 0.69 0.43
C ASP A 107 15.31 -0.06 -0.33
N GLU A 108 15.44 0.28 -1.61
CA GLU A 108 16.43 -0.32 -2.50
C GLU A 108 17.87 0.05 -2.13
N PHE A 109 18.09 1.16 -1.41
CA PHE A 109 19.41 1.61 -0.99
C PHE A 109 19.90 0.80 0.21
N SER A 110 19.09 0.72 1.28
CA SER A 110 19.45 -0.06 2.48
C SER A 110 19.15 -1.55 2.36
N LYS A 111 18.47 -1.99 1.30
CA LYS A 111 17.98 -3.37 1.14
C LYS A 111 17.12 -3.83 2.31
N THR A 112 16.26 -2.92 2.79
CA THR A 112 15.33 -3.18 3.89
C THR A 112 13.90 -3.16 3.36
N ALA A 113 13.08 -4.12 3.76
CA ALA A 113 11.66 -4.13 3.47
C ALA A 113 10.83 -3.88 4.71
N THR A 114 9.78 -3.08 4.56
CA THR A 114 8.79 -2.81 5.60
C THR A 114 7.62 -3.76 5.43
N ILE A 115 7.34 -4.53 6.48
CA ILE A 115 6.30 -5.54 6.52
C ILE A 115 5.19 -5.13 7.49
N ILE A 116 3.96 -5.48 7.10
CA ILE A 116 2.84 -5.65 8.00
C ILE A 116 2.75 -7.14 8.37
N PRO A 117 3.07 -7.53 9.61
CA PRO A 117 2.93 -8.92 10.07
C PRO A 117 1.47 -9.38 10.04
N ILE A 118 1.23 -10.68 9.83
CA ILE A 118 -0.13 -11.25 9.85
C ILE A 118 -0.86 -11.10 11.19
N THR A 119 -0.12 -10.80 12.27
CA THR A 119 -0.66 -10.57 13.61
C THR A 119 -1.35 -9.22 13.74
N ASN A 120 -1.12 -8.30 12.80
CA ASN A 120 -1.79 -7.00 12.76
C ASN A 120 -3.06 -7.04 11.92
N ASN A 121 -3.98 -6.13 12.21
CA ASN A 121 -5.07 -5.84 11.29
C ASN A 121 -4.56 -4.88 10.21
N PHE A 122 -4.92 -5.14 8.95
CA PHE A 122 -4.61 -4.21 7.87
C PHE A 122 -5.74 -4.13 6.87
N GLU A 123 -5.85 -2.96 6.24
CA GLU A 123 -6.75 -2.70 5.12
C GLU A 123 -5.89 -2.11 4.01
N GLY A 124 -5.97 -2.67 2.80
CA GLY A 124 -5.13 -2.24 1.70
C GLY A 124 -5.56 -2.81 0.36
N TYR A 125 -5.03 -2.21 -0.71
CA TYR A 125 -5.27 -2.66 -2.07
C TYR A 125 -4.22 -3.70 -2.46
N LEU A 126 -4.68 -4.93 -2.69
CA LEU A 126 -3.87 -6.06 -3.13
C LEU A 126 -4.34 -6.54 -4.51
N VAL A 127 -3.45 -7.23 -5.23
CA VAL A 127 -3.76 -7.80 -6.54
C VAL A 127 -4.46 -9.14 -6.34
N ALA A 128 -5.64 -9.32 -6.92
CA ALA A 128 -6.32 -10.60 -7.00
C ALA A 128 -6.05 -11.25 -8.37
N LYS A 129 -5.88 -12.58 -8.38
CA LYS A 129 -5.70 -13.35 -9.63
C LYS A 129 -6.94 -13.27 -10.52
N ASP A 130 -8.13 -13.27 -9.91
CA ASP A 130 -9.41 -13.22 -10.60
C ASP A 130 -10.45 -12.39 -9.82
N SER A 131 -11.53 -12.02 -10.49
CA SER A 131 -12.64 -11.26 -9.90
C SER A 131 -13.59 -12.11 -9.05
N SER A 132 -13.27 -13.39 -8.85
CA SER A 132 -14.16 -14.33 -8.18
C SER A 132 -14.08 -14.23 -6.65
N VAL A 133 -13.07 -13.55 -6.10
CA VAL A 133 -12.81 -13.34 -4.66
C VAL A 133 -13.99 -12.66 -3.97
N LYS A 134 -14.48 -13.29 -2.90
CA LYS A 134 -15.59 -12.81 -2.07
C LYS A 134 -15.17 -12.69 -0.61
N VAL A 135 -15.95 -11.92 0.13
CA VAL A 135 -15.82 -11.79 1.59
C VAL A 135 -15.96 -13.17 2.23
N LYS A 136 -15.09 -13.48 3.20
CA LYS A 136 -14.94 -14.79 3.91
C LYS A 136 -14.23 -15.90 3.13
N ASP A 137 -13.77 -15.66 1.90
CA ASP A 137 -12.92 -16.63 1.21
C ASP A 137 -11.56 -16.75 1.90
N LYS A 138 -11.02 -17.97 1.95
CA LYS A 138 -9.62 -18.20 2.35
C LYS A 138 -8.74 -17.95 1.13
N LEU A 139 -7.77 -17.05 1.27
CA LEU A 139 -6.87 -16.63 0.21
C LEU A 139 -5.43 -16.96 0.57
N ILE A 140 -4.62 -17.18 -0.47
CA ILE A 140 -3.16 -17.31 -0.39
C ILE A 140 -2.52 -16.42 -1.45
N PHE A 141 -1.27 -16.01 -1.24
CA PHE A 141 -0.49 -15.43 -2.32
C PHE A 141 0.05 -16.56 -3.21
N ASN A 142 0.00 -16.35 -4.52
CA ASN A 142 0.68 -17.22 -5.49
C ASN A 142 2.11 -16.73 -5.75
N LYS A 143 2.88 -17.48 -6.58
CA LYS A 143 4.25 -17.14 -6.98
C LYS A 143 4.41 -15.71 -7.51
N ASP A 144 3.40 -15.21 -8.22
CA ASP A 144 3.41 -13.88 -8.83
C ASP A 144 3.08 -12.76 -7.82
N GLY A 145 2.67 -13.11 -6.60
CA GLY A 145 2.24 -12.19 -5.56
C GLY A 145 0.77 -11.76 -5.66
N ALA A 146 -0.04 -12.44 -6.46
CA ALA A 146 -1.48 -12.22 -6.54
C ALA A 146 -2.23 -13.15 -5.57
N LEU A 147 -3.35 -12.66 -5.02
CA LEU A 147 -4.24 -13.41 -4.17
C LEU A 147 -5.05 -14.41 -4.99
N GLU A 148 -5.02 -15.67 -4.58
CA GLU A 148 -5.79 -16.77 -5.15
C GLU A 148 -6.59 -17.48 -4.05
N LYS A 149 -7.78 -17.99 -4.40
CA LYS A 149 -8.58 -18.79 -3.48
C LYS A 149 -7.93 -20.12 -3.17
N VAL A 150 -8.04 -20.54 -1.92
CA VAL A 150 -7.67 -21.90 -1.54
C VAL A 150 -8.76 -22.86 -2.00
N ASN A 151 -8.44 -23.72 -2.98
CA ASN A 151 -9.30 -24.84 -3.35
C ASN A 151 -8.98 -26.04 -2.45
N ASN A 152 -9.96 -26.91 -2.17
CA ASN A 152 -9.85 -28.06 -1.23
C ASN A 152 -8.80 -29.14 -1.61
N GLY A 153 -7.98 -28.93 -2.63
CA GLY A 153 -6.77 -29.70 -2.90
C GLY A 153 -5.57 -28.81 -2.59
N ALA A 154 -4.78 -29.20 -1.58
CA ALA A 154 -3.60 -28.50 -1.07
C ALA A 154 -2.95 -27.54 -2.09
N ASN A 155 -3.34 -26.27 -2.04
CA ASN A 155 -2.66 -25.22 -2.80
C ASN A 155 -1.34 -24.94 -2.09
N LYS A 156 -0.37 -25.84 -2.28
CA LYS A 156 1.03 -25.53 -2.04
C LYS A 156 1.43 -24.53 -3.10
N ALA A 157 1.41 -23.24 -2.74
CA ALA A 157 2.16 -22.25 -3.48
C ALA A 157 3.63 -22.67 -3.37
N ASN A 158 4.13 -23.42 -4.33
CA ASN A 158 5.56 -23.65 -4.46
C ASN A 158 6.17 -22.25 -4.63
N TYR A 159 7.17 -21.86 -3.84
CA TYR A 159 7.92 -20.62 -4.02
C TYR A 159 9.35 -20.99 -4.41
#